data_AF-A0A938QDJ8-F1
#
_entry.id   AF-A0A938QDJ8-F1
#
_cell.length_a   1.000
_cell.length_b   1.000
_cell.length_c   1.000
_cell.angle_alpha   90.00
_cell.angle_beta   90.00
_cell.angle_gamma   90.00
#
_symmetry.space_group_name_H-M   'P 1'
#
loop_
_entity.id
_entity.type
_entity.pdbx_description
1 polymer ?
#
loop_
_entity_poly.entity_id
_entity_poly.type
_entity_poly.pdbx_seq_one_letter_code
_entity_poly.pdbx_strand_id
1 'polypeptide(L)'
;MFFPNFVLSRLRGATLEISMIDAAIVIPVYRASDGELHIVMILRKPGGVHGDQVAFPGGKYDPEDETMLDTALREVREELGLAIDRADVLCELPMTQTRTTGYRVFPYLARIAVPSRWEIAEREIAEIIDVKLSDLTRPGAHDKMIGRFSTWQKSEQVSFYQVGPHRLWGLSYRILHPVIPRLVAGEWDV
;
A
#
# COMPACT_ATOMS: atom_id res chain seq x y z
N MET A 1 -30.01 6.22 5.64
CA MET A 1 -28.86 7.14 5.60
C MET A 1 -28.26 7.04 4.21
N PHE A 2 -27.99 8.18 3.58
CA PHE A 2 -28.00 8.46 2.14
C PHE A 2 -27.30 7.44 1.21
N PHE A 3 -28.05 6.88 0.25
CA PHE A 3 -27.54 6.35 -1.01
C PHE A 3 -27.46 7.51 -2.01
N PRO A 4 -26.42 7.63 -2.85
CA PRO A 4 -26.51 8.49 -4.03
C PRO A 4 -27.46 7.83 -5.03
N ASN A 5 -28.49 8.57 -5.44
CA ASN A 5 -29.42 8.20 -6.49
C ASN A 5 -28.67 7.99 -7.81
N PHE A 6 -28.50 6.74 -8.25
CA PHE A 6 -28.22 6.44 -9.64
C PHE A 6 -29.53 6.46 -10.42
N VAL A 7 -29.77 7.53 -11.18
CA VAL A 7 -30.82 7.54 -12.22
C VAL A 7 -30.35 6.61 -13.33
N LEU A 8 -30.92 5.40 -13.38
CA LEU A 8 -30.74 4.46 -14.49
C LEU A 8 -31.49 4.99 -15.72
N SER A 9 -30.82 5.80 -16.53
CA SER A 9 -31.24 5.99 -17.91
C SER A 9 -30.55 4.95 -18.79
N ARG A 10 -31.36 4.18 -19.54
CA ARG A 10 -30.89 3.21 -20.53
C ARG A 10 -30.08 3.95 -21.61
N LEU A 11 -28.77 3.82 -21.59
CA LEU A 11 -27.91 4.13 -22.75
C LEU A 11 -27.28 2.83 -23.24
N ARG A 12 -27.75 2.37 -24.40
CA ARG A 12 -27.07 1.34 -25.18
C ARG A 12 -25.76 1.96 -25.72
N GLY A 13 -24.62 1.37 -25.38
CA GLY A 13 -23.36 1.58 -26.11
C GLY A 13 -22.40 2.66 -25.61
N ALA A 14 -22.50 3.13 -24.36
CA ALA A 14 -21.45 3.96 -23.76
C ALA A 14 -20.49 3.09 -22.95
N THR A 15 -19.25 2.95 -23.41
CA THR A 15 -18.14 2.51 -22.55
C THR A 15 -18.02 3.55 -21.44
N LEU A 16 -18.36 3.18 -20.19
CA LEU A 16 -18.05 4.01 -19.02
C LEU A 16 -16.52 4.09 -18.91
N GLU A 17 -15.91 5.14 -19.46
CA GLU A 17 -14.55 5.52 -19.10
C GLU A 17 -14.59 5.98 -17.64
N ILE A 18 -14.35 5.05 -16.73
CA ILE A 18 -14.09 5.40 -15.33
C ILE A 18 -12.76 6.15 -15.34
N SER A 19 -12.81 7.46 -15.11
CA SER A 19 -11.61 8.26 -14.87
C SER A 19 -10.86 7.63 -13.69
N MET A 20 -9.67 7.13 -13.95
CA MET A 20 -8.84 6.51 -12.93
C MET A 20 -8.31 7.58 -11.98
N ILE A 21 -8.23 7.25 -10.70
CA ILE A 21 -7.62 8.07 -9.66
C ILE A 21 -6.15 7.68 -9.55
N ASP A 22 -5.25 8.64 -9.70
CA ASP A 22 -3.83 8.43 -9.48
C ASP A 22 -3.50 8.54 -8.00
N ALA A 23 -2.65 7.62 -7.54
CA ALA A 23 -2.15 7.58 -6.18
C ALA A 23 -0.70 7.08 -6.17
N ALA A 24 0.06 7.48 -5.17
CA ALA A 24 1.43 7.00 -4.99
C ALA A 24 1.62 6.45 -3.58
N ILE A 25 2.50 5.47 -3.46
CA ILE A 25 2.86 4.86 -2.18
C ILE A 25 4.37 4.72 -2.05
N VAL A 26 4.85 4.64 -0.80
CA VAL A 26 6.22 4.25 -0.50
C VAL A 26 6.23 2.90 0.20
N ILE A 27 7.11 1.99 -0.22
CA ILE A 27 7.50 0.79 0.51
C ILE A 27 8.77 1.15 1.29
N PRO A 28 8.65 1.54 2.58
CA PRO A 28 9.79 1.96 3.37
C PRO A 28 10.53 0.71 3.85
N VAL A 29 11.83 0.65 3.57
CA VAL A 29 12.70 -0.45 3.99
C VAL A 29 13.91 0.08 4.74
N TYR A 30 14.39 -0.70 5.71
CA TYR A 30 15.63 -0.39 6.40
C TYR A 30 16.30 -1.67 6.89
N ARG A 31 17.61 -1.58 7.13
CA ARG A 31 18.37 -2.64 7.77
C ARG A 31 18.56 -2.32 9.24
N ALA A 32 18.09 -3.21 10.10
CA ALA A 32 18.29 -3.10 11.54
C ALA A 32 19.77 -3.37 11.90
N SER A 33 20.15 -3.04 13.14
CA SER A 33 21.54 -3.19 13.63
C SER A 33 22.01 -4.65 13.70
N ASP A 34 21.09 -5.61 13.74
CA ASP A 34 21.36 -7.05 13.64
C ASP A 34 21.51 -7.54 12.18
N GLY A 35 21.35 -6.64 11.21
CA GLY A 35 21.45 -6.93 9.78
C GLY A 35 20.13 -7.40 9.14
N GLU A 36 19.07 -7.61 9.92
CA GLU A 36 17.76 -7.99 9.39
C GLU A 36 17.16 -6.85 8.56
N LEU A 37 16.55 -7.21 7.43
CA LEU A 37 15.81 -6.25 6.61
C LEU A 37 14.36 -6.15 7.12
N HIS A 38 13.89 -4.93 7.26
CA HIS A 38 12.55 -4.61 7.73
C HIS A 38 11.76 -3.86 6.65
N ILE A 39 10.45 -4.06 6.64
CA ILE A 39 9.50 -3.33 5.80
C ILE A 39 8.47 -2.68 6.74
N VAL A 40 8.24 -1.38 6.56
CA VAL A 40 7.24 -0.64 7.33
C VAL A 40 5.92 -0.56 6.58
N MET A 41 4.83 -0.86 7.26
CA MET A 41 3.46 -0.81 6.76
C MET A 41 2.57 -0.08 7.77
N ILE A 42 1.34 0.24 7.38
CA ILE A 42 0.33 0.85 8.23
C ILE A 42 -0.93 -0.01 8.29
N LEU A 43 -1.58 -0.03 9.43
CA LEU A 43 -2.97 -0.46 9.57
C LEU A 43 -3.86 0.77 9.49
N ARG A 44 -4.76 0.81 8.51
CA ARG A 44 -5.72 1.91 8.36
C ARG A 44 -6.81 1.81 9.42
N LYS A 45 -7.23 2.96 9.98
CA LYS A 45 -8.32 3.02 10.95
C LYS A 45 -9.63 2.43 10.40
N PRO A 46 -10.46 1.81 11.26
CA PRO A 46 -11.79 1.34 10.88
C PRO A 46 -12.68 2.50 10.41
N GLY A 47 -13.65 2.20 9.53
CA GLY A 47 -14.73 3.15 9.17
C GLY A 47 -14.69 3.75 7.76
N GLY A 48 -13.75 3.32 6.90
CA GLY A 48 -13.71 3.67 5.48
C GLY A 48 -13.77 2.44 4.55
N VAL A 49 -13.79 2.68 3.23
CA VAL A 49 -13.78 1.61 2.19
C VAL A 49 -12.56 0.68 2.35
N HIS A 50 -11.47 1.21 2.89
CA HIS A 50 -10.21 0.49 3.15
C HIS A 50 -9.89 0.39 4.65
N GLY A 51 -10.88 0.53 5.54
CA GLY A 51 -10.66 0.36 6.97
C GLY A 51 -10.20 -1.07 7.30
N ASP A 52 -9.37 -1.20 8.33
CA ASP A 52 -8.80 -2.47 8.81
C ASP A 52 -7.90 -3.20 7.80
N GLN A 53 -7.43 -2.49 6.77
CA GLN A 53 -6.51 -3.05 5.78
C GLN A 53 -5.07 -2.64 6.09
N VAL A 54 -4.16 -3.61 5.98
CA VAL A 54 -2.73 -3.33 5.95
C VAL A 54 -2.38 -2.74 4.59
N ALA A 55 -1.69 -1.61 4.61
CA ALA A 55 -1.28 -0.89 3.42
C ALA A 55 0.13 -0.31 3.58
N PHE A 56 0.66 0.18 2.48
CA PHE A 56 1.83 1.05 2.50
C PHE A 56 1.38 2.50 2.69
N PRO A 57 2.20 3.35 3.32
CA PRO A 57 1.91 4.76 3.42
C PRO A 57 1.84 5.39 2.03
N GLY A 58 0.89 6.30 1.85
CA GLY A 58 0.61 6.89 0.55
C GLY A 58 -0.84 7.29 0.35
N GLY A 59 -1.08 7.99 -0.74
CA GLY A 59 -2.36 8.65 -0.96
C GLY A 59 -2.52 9.13 -2.39
N LYS A 60 -3.53 9.98 -2.59
CA LYS A 60 -3.94 10.46 -3.91
C LYS A 60 -2.98 11.54 -4.40
N TYR A 61 -2.82 11.58 -5.72
CA TYR A 61 -2.15 12.70 -6.37
C TYR A 61 -2.87 14.02 -6.04
N ASP A 62 -2.10 15.01 -5.60
CA ASP A 62 -2.54 16.38 -5.44
C ASP A 62 -2.01 17.22 -6.62
N PRO A 63 -2.83 18.08 -7.27
CA PRO A 63 -2.36 18.99 -8.32
C PRO A 63 -1.19 19.92 -7.91
N GLU A 64 -0.94 20.11 -6.61
CA GLU A 64 0.24 20.84 -6.11
C GLU A 64 1.53 20.00 -6.16
N ASP A 65 1.44 18.68 -6.29
CA ASP A 65 2.59 17.79 -6.46
C ASP A 65 3.10 17.84 -7.91
N GLU A 66 4.40 18.09 -8.09
CA GLU A 66 5.04 18.12 -9.41
C GLU A 66 5.14 16.72 -10.05
N THR A 67 5.30 15.69 -9.22
CA THR A 67 5.47 14.30 -9.65
C THR A 67 4.75 13.32 -8.73
N MET A 68 4.52 12.09 -9.21
CA MET A 68 3.99 11.00 -8.36
C MET A 68 4.95 10.65 -7.21
N LEU A 69 6.25 10.89 -7.37
CA LEU A 69 7.19 10.73 -6.27
C LEU A 69 6.94 11.78 -5.19
N ASP A 70 6.66 13.03 -5.57
CA ASP A 70 6.35 14.10 -4.61
C ASP A 70 5.09 13.78 -3.81
N THR A 71 4.06 13.25 -4.48
CA THR A 71 2.89 12.69 -3.80
C THR A 71 3.28 11.62 -2.78
N ALA A 72 4.10 10.64 -3.16
CA ALA A 72 4.49 9.55 -2.27
C ALA A 72 5.25 10.07 -1.03
N LEU A 73 6.19 11.00 -1.23
CA LEU A 73 7.01 11.59 -0.17
C LEU A 73 6.20 12.52 0.74
N ARG A 74 5.27 13.29 0.17
CA ARG A 74 4.33 14.14 0.93
C ARG A 74 3.45 13.29 1.84
N GLU A 75 2.82 12.25 1.28
CA GLU A 75 1.91 11.38 2.03
C GLU A 75 2.63 10.65 3.16
N VAL A 76 3.84 10.11 2.93
CA VAL A 76 4.64 9.50 4.02
C VAL A 76 4.95 10.51 5.14
N ARG A 77 5.25 11.76 4.78
CA ARG A 77 5.51 12.81 5.78
C ARG A 77 4.24 13.13 6.57
N GLU A 78 3.09 13.25 5.91
CA GLU A 78 1.81 13.53 6.55
C GLU A 78 1.32 12.38 7.44
N GLU A 79 1.47 11.14 6.96
CA GLU A 79 0.96 9.94 7.63
C GLU A 79 1.86 9.47 8.78
N LEU A 80 3.19 9.58 8.64
CA LEU A 80 4.17 8.99 9.57
C LEU A 80 5.11 10.01 10.22
N GLY A 81 5.08 11.28 9.81
CA GLY A 81 6.07 12.27 10.22
C GLY A 81 7.48 11.99 9.66
N LEU A 82 7.57 11.09 8.67
CA LEU A 82 8.84 10.61 8.16
C LEU A 82 9.27 11.42 6.93
N ALA A 83 10.43 12.07 7.03
CA ALA A 83 11.08 12.68 5.88
C ALA A 83 11.98 11.64 5.19
N ILE A 84 11.78 11.47 3.88
CA ILE A 84 12.63 10.62 3.03
C ILE A 84 13.24 11.53 1.97
N ASP A 85 14.57 11.52 1.86
CA ASP A 85 15.27 12.25 0.82
C ASP A 85 15.13 11.53 -0.52
N ARG A 86 15.03 12.28 -1.63
CA ARG A 86 14.93 11.70 -2.97
C ARG A 86 16.11 10.77 -3.30
N ALA A 87 17.27 10.99 -2.69
CA ALA A 87 18.46 10.15 -2.84
C ALA A 87 18.32 8.77 -2.18
N ASP A 88 17.40 8.60 -1.24
CA ASP A 88 17.11 7.31 -0.58
C ASP A 88 15.99 6.53 -1.27
N VAL A 89 15.39 7.09 -2.33
CA VAL A 89 14.44 6.37 -3.18
C VAL A 89 15.24 5.44 -4.09
N LEU A 90 15.12 4.13 -3.85
CA LEU A 90 15.92 3.09 -4.47
C LEU A 90 15.44 2.78 -5.89
N CYS A 91 14.12 2.77 -6.10
CA CYS A 91 13.53 2.65 -7.44
C CYS A 91 12.04 2.99 -7.45
N GLU A 92 11.55 3.35 -8.63
CA GLU A 92 10.13 3.22 -8.98
C GLU A 92 9.83 1.77 -9.38
N LEU A 93 8.73 1.24 -8.86
CA LEU A 93 8.22 -0.10 -9.17
C LEU A 93 7.11 -0.02 -10.23
N PRO A 94 6.78 -1.13 -10.91
CA PRO A 94 5.71 -1.12 -11.91
C PRO A 94 4.37 -0.62 -11.35
N MET A 95 3.80 0.38 -12.01
CA MET A 95 2.45 0.89 -11.70
C MET A 95 1.45 -0.26 -11.68
N THR A 96 0.62 -0.29 -10.63
CA THR A 96 -0.41 -1.31 -10.47
C THR A 96 -1.79 -0.68 -10.38
N GLN A 97 -2.72 -1.15 -11.20
CA GLN A 97 -4.09 -0.65 -11.22
C GLN A 97 -5.09 -1.60 -10.54
N THR A 98 -6.11 -1.02 -9.92
CA THR A 98 -7.29 -1.73 -9.44
C THR A 98 -8.41 -1.64 -10.47
N ARG A 99 -9.02 -2.78 -10.81
CA ARG A 99 -10.20 -2.79 -11.70
C ARG A 99 -11.47 -2.40 -10.97
N THR A 100 -11.55 -2.69 -9.68
CA THR A 100 -12.78 -2.54 -8.89
C THR A 100 -12.91 -1.16 -8.25
N THR A 101 -11.79 -0.54 -7.84
CA THR A 101 -11.81 0.76 -7.15
C THR A 101 -11.36 1.93 -8.01
N GLY A 102 -10.84 1.67 -9.23
CA GLY A 102 -10.48 2.71 -10.18
C GLY A 102 -9.20 3.48 -9.84
N TYR A 103 -8.22 2.84 -9.19
CA TYR A 103 -6.94 3.47 -8.85
C TYR A 103 -5.81 3.00 -9.78
N ARG A 104 -4.92 3.92 -10.17
CA ARG A 104 -3.58 3.64 -10.69
C ARG A 104 -2.59 4.02 -9.60
N VAL A 105 -1.86 3.02 -9.08
CA VAL A 105 -0.95 3.22 -7.95
C VAL A 105 0.49 3.11 -8.41
N PHE A 106 1.26 4.16 -8.15
CA PHE A 106 2.68 4.31 -8.46
C PHE A 106 3.50 4.00 -7.20
N PRO A 107 4.16 2.83 -7.09
CA PRO A 107 4.90 2.44 -5.91
C PRO A 107 6.38 2.82 -6.00
N TYR A 108 6.93 3.34 -4.91
CA TYR A 108 8.35 3.63 -4.76
C TYR A 108 8.95 2.80 -3.63
N LEU A 109 10.08 2.14 -3.88
CA LEU A 109 10.87 1.50 -2.82
C LEU A 109 11.87 2.53 -2.29
N ALA A 110 11.88 2.77 -0.99
CA ALA A 110 12.78 3.75 -0.39
C ALA A 110 13.45 3.21 0.87
N ARG A 111 14.75 3.47 0.99
CA ARG A 111 15.49 3.26 2.23
C ARG A 111 15.07 4.34 3.23
N ILE A 112 14.95 3.97 4.50
CA ILE A 112 14.61 4.92 5.56
C ILE A 112 15.56 4.82 6.75
N ALA A 113 15.73 5.93 7.44
CA ALA A 113 16.22 5.94 8.80
C ALA A 113 15.02 5.86 9.75
N VAL A 114 14.99 4.86 10.63
CA VAL A 114 13.90 4.71 11.60
C VAL A 114 13.97 5.86 12.61
N PRO A 115 12.91 6.66 12.78
CA PRO A 115 12.91 7.76 13.74
C PRO A 115 12.86 7.21 15.16
N SER A 116 13.33 8.00 16.13
CA SER A 116 13.20 7.65 17.56
C SER A 116 11.74 7.58 18.03
N ARG A 117 10.84 8.30 17.33
CA ARG A 117 9.40 8.29 17.54
C ARG A 117 8.69 8.56 16.21
N TRP A 118 7.64 7.80 15.94
CA TRP A 118 6.73 8.04 14.82
C TRP A 118 5.71 9.12 15.16
N GLU A 119 5.41 10.00 14.22
CA GLU A 119 4.34 11.00 14.33
C GLU A 119 3.19 10.58 13.42
N ILE A 120 2.35 9.66 13.91
CA ILE A 120 1.29 9.08 13.11
C ILE A 120 0.09 10.03 12.95
N ALA A 121 -0.49 10.07 11.75
CA ALA A 121 -1.78 10.68 11.51
C ALA A 121 -2.89 9.81 12.15
N GLU A 122 -3.13 10.00 13.45
CA GLU A 122 -4.06 9.17 14.22
C GLU A 122 -5.49 9.14 13.66
N ARG A 123 -5.91 10.10 12.84
CA ARG A 123 -7.23 10.07 12.18
C ARG A 123 -7.34 8.97 11.12
N GLU A 124 -6.23 8.54 10.55
CA GLU A 124 -6.16 7.62 9.40
C GLU A 124 -5.45 6.31 9.73
N ILE A 125 -4.50 6.34 10.66
CA ILE A 125 -3.66 5.20 11.02
C ILE A 125 -4.01 4.70 12.42
N ALA A 126 -4.26 3.39 12.49
CA ALA A 126 -4.48 2.67 13.75
C ALA A 126 -3.16 2.15 14.34
N GLU A 127 -2.23 1.70 13.48
CA GLU A 127 -1.01 1.02 13.91
C GLU A 127 0.07 1.15 12.82
N ILE A 128 1.34 1.25 13.23
CA ILE A 128 2.49 1.00 12.36
C ILE A 128 2.87 -0.48 12.51
N ILE A 129 2.95 -1.17 11.38
CA ILE A 129 3.36 -2.57 11.32
C ILE A 129 4.79 -2.61 10.76
N ASP A 130 5.73 -2.91 11.64
CA ASP A 130 7.13 -3.14 11.28
C ASP A 130 7.38 -4.66 11.21
N VAL A 131 7.68 -5.16 10.01
CA VAL A 131 7.81 -6.60 9.76
C VAL A 131 9.17 -6.96 9.20
N LYS A 132 9.78 -8.01 9.74
CA LYS A 132 11.03 -8.56 9.21
C LYS A 132 10.77 -9.21 7.85
N LEU A 133 11.68 -9.03 6.91
CA LEU A 133 11.63 -9.74 5.63
C LEU A 133 11.67 -11.27 5.85
N SER A 134 12.41 -11.74 6.85
CA SER A 134 12.47 -13.14 7.24
C SER A 134 11.08 -13.70 7.66
N ASP A 135 10.23 -12.89 8.30
CA ASP A 135 8.86 -13.28 8.65
C ASP A 135 7.93 -13.42 7.43
N LEU A 136 8.24 -12.75 6.32
CA LEU A 136 7.50 -12.83 5.04
C LEU A 136 7.96 -13.98 4.15
N THR A 137 9.12 -14.57 4.44
CA THR A 137 9.75 -15.63 3.62
C THR A 137 9.69 -17.00 4.28
N ARG A 138 9.37 -17.08 5.58
CA ARG A 138 9.17 -18.35 6.29
C ARG A 138 8.04 -19.20 5.67
N PRO A 139 8.09 -20.53 5.79
CA PRO A 139 7.00 -21.40 5.37
C PRO A 139 5.65 -20.99 5.98
N GLY A 140 4.62 -20.87 5.14
CA GLY A 140 3.28 -20.43 5.56
C GLY A 140 3.10 -18.92 5.75
N ALA A 141 4.11 -18.10 5.47
CA ALA A 141 3.97 -16.64 5.49
C ALA A 141 3.06 -16.10 4.39
N HIS A 142 2.98 -16.81 3.26
CA HIS A 142 2.04 -16.54 2.18
C HIS A 142 1.12 -17.73 1.97
N ASP A 143 -0.18 -17.46 1.91
CA ASP A 143 -1.22 -18.45 1.67
C ASP A 143 -2.42 -17.80 0.95
N LYS A 144 -3.49 -18.57 0.76
CA LYS A 144 -4.75 -18.15 0.16
C LYS A 144 -5.88 -18.16 1.19
N MET A 145 -6.78 -17.20 1.10
CA MET A 145 -8.03 -17.19 1.85
C MET A 145 -9.22 -16.95 0.91
N ILE A 146 -10.43 -17.23 1.40
CA ILE A 146 -11.65 -16.78 0.75
C ILE A 146 -11.95 -15.35 1.22
N GLY A 147 -11.77 -14.38 0.34
CA GLY A 147 -12.10 -12.99 0.56
C GLY A 147 -13.61 -12.76 0.45
N ARG A 148 -14.20 -12.23 1.52
CA ARG A 148 -15.60 -11.76 1.55
C ARG A 148 -15.59 -10.27 1.83
N PHE A 149 -15.59 -9.46 0.79
CA PHE A 149 -15.59 -8.01 0.88
C PHE A 149 -16.92 -7.46 0.40
N SER A 150 -17.42 -6.42 1.07
CA SER A 150 -18.73 -5.80 0.78
C SER A 150 -18.86 -5.33 -0.67
N THR A 151 -17.74 -5.00 -1.32
CA THR A 151 -17.66 -4.56 -2.71
C THR A 151 -17.66 -5.69 -3.74
N TRP A 152 -17.56 -6.96 -3.31
CA TRP A 152 -17.46 -8.10 -4.22
C TRP A 152 -18.80 -8.84 -4.32
N GLN A 153 -19.25 -9.09 -5.56
CA GLN A 153 -20.50 -9.81 -5.81
C GLN A 153 -20.46 -11.28 -5.37
N LYS A 154 -19.27 -11.88 -5.34
CA LYS A 154 -19.05 -13.24 -4.88
C LYS A 154 -17.78 -13.32 -4.04
N SER A 155 -17.74 -14.33 -3.17
CA SER A 155 -16.51 -14.69 -2.48
C SER A 155 -15.48 -15.15 -3.50
N GLU A 156 -14.25 -14.65 -3.40
CA GLU A 156 -13.17 -15.02 -4.31
C GLU A 156 -11.96 -15.46 -3.49
N GLN A 157 -11.14 -16.34 -4.06
CA GLN A 157 -9.89 -16.73 -3.44
C GLN A 157 -8.85 -15.63 -3.66
N VAL A 158 -8.20 -15.18 -2.58
CA VAL A 158 -7.16 -14.14 -2.61
C VAL A 158 -5.90 -14.64 -1.93
N SER A 159 -4.74 -14.25 -2.46
CA SER A 159 -3.46 -14.42 -1.79
C SER A 159 -3.24 -13.34 -0.73
N PHE A 160 -2.50 -13.70 0.31
CA PHE A 160 -2.09 -12.77 1.36
C PHE A 160 -0.72 -13.11 1.94
N TYR A 161 -0.06 -12.12 2.54
CA TYR A 161 1.02 -12.30 3.49
C TYR A 161 0.52 -12.15 4.92
N GLN A 162 0.97 -13.01 5.83
CA GLN A 162 0.77 -12.84 7.27
C GLN A 162 1.78 -11.82 7.80
N VAL A 163 1.28 -10.71 8.35
CA VAL A 163 2.08 -9.60 8.88
C VAL A 163 1.67 -9.35 10.33
N GLY A 164 2.44 -9.90 11.28
CA GLY A 164 2.03 -9.94 12.68
C GLY A 164 0.66 -10.63 12.84
N PRO A 165 -0.32 -10.02 13.53
CA PRO A 165 -1.69 -10.55 13.62
C PRO A 165 -2.55 -10.26 12.38
N HIS A 166 -2.05 -9.44 11.46
CA HIS A 166 -2.82 -8.91 10.32
C HIS A 166 -2.48 -9.64 9.02
N ARG A 167 -3.25 -9.33 7.97
CA ARG A 167 -3.07 -9.90 6.64
C ARG A 167 -2.89 -8.79 5.61
N LEU A 168 -1.80 -8.84 4.87
CA LEU A 168 -1.56 -7.99 3.71
C LEU A 168 -2.08 -8.71 2.45
N TRP A 169 -3.12 -8.17 1.82
CA TRP A 169 -3.75 -8.79 0.66
C TRP A 169 -4.08 -7.72 -0.41
N GLY A 170 -4.69 -8.13 -1.52
CA GLY A 170 -5.20 -7.20 -2.52
C GLY A 170 -4.09 -6.47 -3.28
N LEU A 171 -4.22 -5.14 -3.43
CA LEU A 171 -3.27 -4.35 -4.20
C LEU A 171 -1.87 -4.36 -3.58
N SER A 172 -1.77 -4.14 -2.26
CA SER A 172 -0.49 -4.13 -1.55
C SER A 172 0.24 -5.47 -1.66
N TYR A 173 -0.50 -6.59 -1.60
CA TYR A 173 0.06 -7.91 -1.89
C TYR A 173 0.63 -8.00 -3.32
N ARG A 174 -0.13 -7.55 -4.33
CA ARG A 174 0.30 -7.61 -5.74
C ARG A 174 1.55 -6.77 -5.99
N ILE A 175 1.70 -5.64 -5.28
CA ILE A 175 2.86 -4.78 -5.35
C ILE A 175 4.07 -5.43 -4.65
N LEU A 176 3.90 -5.95 -3.44
CA LEU A 176 5.00 -6.46 -2.63
C LEU A 176 5.51 -7.84 -3.07
N HIS A 177 4.61 -8.72 -3.54
CA HIS A 177 4.94 -10.10 -3.89
C HIS A 177 6.14 -10.25 -4.86
N PRO A 178 6.22 -9.51 -5.99
CA PRO A 178 7.39 -9.56 -6.88
C PRO A 178 8.64 -8.88 -6.30
N VAL A 179 8.51 -8.04 -5.27
CA VAL A 179 9.60 -7.29 -4.64
C VAL A 179 10.34 -8.14 -3.60
N ILE A 180 9.62 -8.96 -2.82
CA ILE A 180 10.21 -9.82 -1.78
C ILE A 180 11.41 -10.65 -2.27
N PRO A 181 11.34 -11.46 -3.35
CA PRO A 181 12.49 -12.25 -3.78
C PRO A 181 13.69 -11.40 -4.21
N ARG A 182 13.45 -10.18 -4.70
CA ARG A 182 14.50 -9.22 -5.10
C ARG A 182 15.18 -8.58 -3.89
N LEU A 183 14.42 -8.26 -2.85
CA LEU A 183 14.97 -7.83 -1.55
C LEU A 183 15.82 -8.93 -0.92
N VAL A 184 15.37 -10.19 -0.96
CA VAL A 184 16.13 -11.33 -0.46
C VAL A 184 17.44 -11.52 -1.24
N ALA A 185 17.40 -11.30 -2.56
CA ALA A 185 18.59 -11.37 -3.41
C ALA A 185 19.56 -10.20 -3.22
N GLY A 186 19.21 -9.19 -2.40
CA GLY A 186 20.05 -8.02 -2.17
C GLY A 186 20.18 -7.13 -3.41
N GLU A 187 19.12 -7.06 -4.24
CA GLU A 187 19.16 -6.25 -5.48
C GLU A 187 19.35 -4.75 -5.21
N TRP A 188 18.91 -4.28 -4.04
CA TRP A 188 19.09 -2.90 -3.59
C TRP A 188 19.95 -2.83 -2.33
N ASP A 189 20.77 -1.78 -2.27
CA ASP A 189 21.59 -1.45 -1.11
C ASP A 189 20.73 -0.73 -0.06
N VAL A 190 20.14 -1.52 0.85
CA VAL A 190 19.32 -1.05 1.97
C VAL A 190 20.11 -1.05 3.27
#